data_AF-A0A7S0R403-F1
#
_entry.id   AF-A0A7S0R403-F1
#
_cell.length_a   1.000
_cell.length_b   1.000
_cell.length_c   1.000
_cell.angle_alpha   90.00
_cell.angle_beta   90.00
_cell.angle_gamma   90.00
#
_symmetry.space_group_name_H-M   'P 1'
#
loop_
_entity.id
_entity.type
_entity.pdbx_description
1 polymer ?
#
loop_
_entity_poly.entity_id
_entity_poly.type
_entity_poly.pdbx_seq_one_letter_code
_entity_poly.pdbx_strand_id
1 'polypeptide(L)'
;GRNMERVVLYEDNGRKRLLELLAALKGLRQVAAAAKAFEGVEVTSRRLRRLVTPGEWERCGRGMCHLAPAVKKFEDAFDWKAAAESGRIVPRTKGVDETYDAAQEEVAEVEGQLKAFLKEQQQRAKCSSMKFVDLNKDIYLLQLPASAAQKVPGDYEKHSMTKDVVRFTTPDLEELKQSLAAAQEHREAALEGILKGQLAQFCSQWELWKAAVHAAAELDVLASLAAAADGYCDGPVCTPQIGGKGAGGQPYLRAKGLRHPCAPAGVGNGGFVPNDTLLRDEASPAPFLLLTGPNMGGKSTLLRQ
;
A
#
# COMPACT_ATOMS: atom_id res chain seq x y z
N GLY A 1 24.76 26.62 15.09
CA GLY A 1 23.88 25.71 14.35
C GLY A 1 23.56 24.55 15.26
N ARG A 2 22.29 24.38 15.65
CA ARG A 2 21.87 23.28 16.52
C ARG A 2 21.88 21.98 15.70
N ASN A 3 22.52 20.94 16.23
CA ASN A 3 22.52 19.58 15.69
C ASN A 3 21.09 19.12 15.43
N MET A 4 20.76 18.91 14.16
CA MET A 4 19.47 18.38 13.69
C MET A 4 19.30 16.87 13.98
N GLU A 5 20.32 16.19 14.49
CA GLU A 5 20.28 14.74 14.78
C GLU A 5 19.54 14.37 16.09
N ARG A 6 19.12 15.36 16.91
CA ARG A 6 18.27 15.15 18.09
C ARG A 6 16.91 15.83 17.99
N VAL A 7 16.51 16.23 16.78
CA VAL A 7 15.10 16.55 16.51
C VAL A 7 14.40 15.21 16.45
N VAL A 8 13.54 14.97 17.43
CA VAL A 8 12.75 13.75 17.55
C VAL A 8 11.93 13.57 16.27
N LEU A 9 12.46 12.79 15.33
CA LEU A 9 11.76 12.19 14.21
C LEU A 9 10.83 11.11 14.77
N TYR A 10 9.83 11.51 15.57
CA TYR A 10 8.55 10.77 15.61
C TYR A 10 7.83 11.05 14.28
N GLU A 11 8.49 10.76 13.15
CA GLU A 11 7.74 10.40 11.95
C GLU A 11 6.94 9.18 12.36
N ASP A 12 5.64 9.40 12.47
CA ASP A 12 4.66 8.53 13.08
C ASP A 12 4.70 7.13 12.45
N ASN A 13 5.55 6.25 13.00
CA ASN A 13 5.79 4.90 12.50
C ASN A 13 4.47 4.09 12.45
N GLY A 14 3.55 4.39 13.38
CA GLY A 14 2.19 3.87 13.37
C GLY A 14 1.44 4.28 12.10
N ARG A 15 1.46 5.57 11.75
CA ARG A 15 0.86 6.07 10.50
C ARG A 15 1.49 5.44 9.26
N LYS A 16 2.82 5.29 9.21
CA LYS A 16 3.50 4.65 8.07
C LYS A 16 3.03 3.20 7.89
N ARG A 17 3.06 2.41 8.96
CA ARG A 17 2.60 1.00 8.95
C ARG A 17 1.13 0.87 8.57
N LEU A 18 0.28 1.79 9.04
CA LEU A 18 -1.13 1.84 8.65
C LEU A 18 -1.29 2.09 7.15
N LEU A 19 -0.56 3.05 6.59
CA LEU A 19 -0.61 3.34 5.16
C LEU A 19 -0.12 2.15 4.32
N GLU A 20 0.93 1.45 4.76
CA GLU A 20 1.42 0.23 4.12
C GLU A 20 0.37 -0.90 4.15
N LEU A 21 -0.29 -1.10 5.30
CA LEU A 21 -1.39 -2.06 5.44
C LEU A 21 -2.55 -1.72 4.50
N LEU A 22 -2.97 -0.46 4.45
CA LEU A 22 -4.03 0.01 3.56
C LEU A 22 -3.65 -0.16 2.08
N ALA A 23 -2.40 0.11 1.70
CA ALA A 23 -1.91 -0.11 0.35
C ALA A 23 -1.98 -1.60 -0.02
N ALA A 24 -1.54 -2.49 0.88
CA ALA A 24 -1.60 -3.94 0.68
C ALA A 24 -3.05 -4.42 0.51
N LEU A 25 -3.97 -3.99 1.38
CA LEU A 25 -5.39 -4.35 1.31
C LEU A 25 -6.05 -3.86 0.02
N LYS A 26 -5.75 -2.64 -0.44
CA LYS A 26 -6.22 -2.11 -1.73
C LYS A 26 -5.69 -2.92 -2.91
N GLY A 27 -4.41 -3.30 -2.88
CA GLY A 27 -3.81 -4.18 -3.90
C GLY A 27 -4.50 -5.54 -3.96
N LEU A 28 -4.74 -6.17 -2.81
CA LEU A 28 -5.47 -7.44 -2.72
C LEU A 28 -6.92 -7.32 -3.24
N ARG A 29 -7.59 -6.19 -2.98
CA ARG A 29 -8.91 -5.90 -3.56
C ARG A 29 -8.87 -5.82 -5.09
N GLN A 30 -7.84 -5.21 -5.66
CA GLN A 30 -7.66 -5.14 -7.12
C GLN A 30 -7.43 -6.53 -7.72
N VAL A 31 -6.61 -7.37 -7.07
CA VAL A 31 -6.41 -8.77 -7.49
C VAL A 31 -7.73 -9.54 -7.45
N ALA A 32 -8.54 -9.36 -6.39
CA ALA A 32 -9.86 -9.98 -6.30
C ALA A 32 -10.82 -9.49 -7.40
N ALA A 33 -10.76 -8.21 -7.77
CA ALA A 33 -11.56 -7.65 -8.87
C ALA A 33 -11.11 -8.16 -10.24
N ALA A 34 -9.80 -8.33 -10.46
CA ALA A 34 -9.26 -8.92 -11.68
C ALA A 34 -9.76 -10.36 -11.87
N ALA A 35 -9.84 -11.16 -10.80
CA ALA A 35 -10.42 -12.50 -10.85
C ALA A 35 -11.88 -12.48 -11.34
N LYS A 36 -12.69 -11.53 -10.83
CA LYS A 36 -14.09 -11.37 -11.24
C LYS A 36 -14.25 -11.00 -12.70
N ALA A 37 -13.28 -10.31 -13.29
CA ALA A 37 -13.34 -9.94 -14.72
C ALA A 37 -13.34 -11.16 -15.65
N PHE A 38 -12.90 -12.33 -15.16
CA PHE A 38 -12.95 -13.60 -15.90
C PHE A 38 -14.24 -14.40 -15.65
N GLU A 39 -15.16 -13.92 -14.79
CA GLU A 39 -16.46 -14.58 -14.59
C GLU A 39 -17.25 -14.58 -15.91
N GLY A 40 -17.71 -15.77 -16.32
CA GLY A 40 -18.46 -15.94 -17.58
C GLY A 40 -17.60 -16.03 -18.84
N VAL A 41 -16.26 -15.93 -18.73
CA VAL A 41 -15.34 -16.13 -19.86
C VAL A 41 -15.02 -17.61 -20.00
N GLU A 42 -15.20 -18.18 -21.20
CA GLU A 42 -14.82 -19.56 -21.47
C GLU A 42 -13.29 -19.69 -21.59
N VAL A 43 -12.65 -20.20 -20.53
CA VAL A 43 -11.21 -20.45 -20.50
C VAL A 43 -10.90 -21.90 -20.83
N THR A 44 -10.18 -22.13 -21.93
CA THR A 44 -9.77 -23.46 -22.41
C THR A 44 -8.48 -23.95 -21.74
N SER A 45 -7.53 -23.06 -21.45
CA SER A 45 -6.27 -23.41 -20.79
C SER A 45 -6.49 -23.84 -19.35
N ARG A 46 -6.06 -25.07 -18.99
CA ARG A 46 -6.11 -25.59 -17.62
C ARG A 46 -5.36 -24.69 -16.63
N ARG A 47 -4.23 -24.11 -17.06
CA ARG A 47 -3.39 -23.25 -16.23
C ARG A 47 -4.09 -21.92 -15.94
N LEU A 48 -4.64 -21.28 -16.97
CA LEU A 48 -5.38 -20.03 -16.79
C LEU A 48 -6.67 -20.27 -15.98
N ARG A 49 -7.39 -21.36 -16.24
CA ARG A 49 -8.61 -21.73 -15.49
C ARG A 49 -8.33 -21.87 -13.99
N ARG A 50 -7.21 -22.50 -13.60
CA ARG A 50 -6.74 -22.59 -12.21
C ARG A 50 -6.50 -21.24 -11.54
N LEU A 51 -6.02 -20.26 -12.31
CA LEU A 51 -5.73 -18.93 -11.79
C LEU A 51 -7.00 -18.14 -11.55
N VAL A 52 -7.97 -18.21 -12.46
CA VAL A 52 -9.11 -17.27 -12.48
C VAL A 52 -10.42 -17.86 -11.94
N THR A 53 -10.52 -19.17 -11.76
CA THR A 53 -11.75 -19.80 -11.26
C THR A 53 -11.78 -19.84 -9.73
N PRO A 54 -12.79 -19.24 -9.08
CA PRO A 54 -12.95 -19.34 -7.63
C PRO A 54 -13.09 -20.80 -7.17
N GLY A 55 -12.37 -21.19 -6.11
CA GLY A 55 -12.52 -22.51 -5.46
C GLY A 55 -11.47 -23.58 -5.78
N GLU A 56 -10.62 -23.41 -6.81
CA GLU A 56 -9.49 -24.34 -7.01
C GLU A 56 -8.36 -24.15 -5.98
N TRP A 57 -8.38 -23.05 -5.22
CA TRP A 57 -7.48 -22.77 -4.11
C TRP A 57 -7.52 -23.86 -3.03
N GLU A 58 -8.71 -24.23 -2.54
CA GLU A 58 -8.86 -25.22 -1.46
C GLU A 58 -8.31 -26.60 -1.85
N ARG A 59 -8.24 -26.87 -3.15
CA ARG A 59 -7.75 -28.14 -3.71
C ARG A 59 -6.26 -28.16 -4.02
N CYS A 60 -5.65 -27.02 -4.33
CA CYS A 60 -4.32 -26.98 -4.95
C CYS A 60 -3.35 -25.97 -4.32
N GLY A 61 -3.80 -25.14 -3.37
CA GLY A 61 -2.98 -24.08 -2.77
C GLY A 61 -2.41 -23.12 -3.83
N ARG A 62 -3.10 -22.97 -4.97
CA ARG A 62 -2.73 -22.13 -6.11
C ARG A 62 -3.99 -21.61 -6.81
N GLY A 63 -4.01 -20.32 -7.13
CA GLY A 63 -5.12 -19.64 -7.82
C GLY A 63 -5.53 -18.34 -7.12
N MET A 64 -6.29 -17.48 -7.81
CA MET A 64 -6.94 -16.33 -7.19
C MET A 64 -7.98 -16.89 -6.20
N CYS A 65 -7.56 -16.98 -4.95
CA CYS A 65 -8.34 -17.49 -3.84
C CYS A 65 -9.58 -16.62 -3.59
N HIS A 66 -10.46 -17.08 -2.69
CA HIS A 66 -11.61 -16.31 -2.22
C HIS A 66 -11.12 -15.13 -1.33
N LEU A 67 -10.45 -14.16 -1.95
CA LEU A 67 -9.88 -12.97 -1.31
C LEU A 67 -10.97 -12.02 -0.84
N ALA A 68 -12.08 -11.96 -1.58
CA ALA A 68 -13.14 -11.00 -1.32
C ALA A 68 -13.67 -11.06 0.12
N PRO A 69 -14.01 -12.24 0.70
CA PRO A 69 -14.39 -12.33 2.11
C PRO A 69 -13.29 -11.90 3.08
N ALA A 70 -12.03 -12.27 2.81
CA ALA A 70 -10.93 -11.96 3.70
C ALA A 70 -10.63 -10.45 3.72
N VAL A 71 -10.59 -9.81 2.55
CA VAL A 71 -10.44 -8.35 2.42
C VAL A 71 -11.66 -7.63 2.99
N LYS A 72 -12.87 -8.14 2.74
CA LYS A 72 -14.11 -7.57 3.27
C LYS A 72 -14.15 -7.54 4.80
N LYS A 73 -13.61 -8.56 5.48
CA LYS A 73 -13.45 -8.53 6.95
C LYS A 73 -12.66 -7.31 7.42
N PHE A 74 -11.62 -6.90 6.70
CA PHE A 74 -10.84 -5.69 7.03
C PHE A 74 -11.56 -4.40 6.61
N GLU A 75 -12.36 -4.41 5.54
CA GLU A 75 -13.20 -3.27 5.15
C GLU A 75 -14.31 -3.00 6.18
N ASP A 76 -14.91 -4.06 6.70
CA ASP A 76 -15.97 -3.99 7.69
C ASP A 76 -15.42 -3.65 9.09
N ALA A 77 -14.16 -4.01 9.37
CA ALA A 77 -13.52 -3.79 10.67
C ALA A 77 -13.29 -2.30 10.99
N PHE A 78 -12.90 -1.48 10.02
CA PHE A 78 -12.63 -0.06 10.24
C PHE A 78 -12.74 0.80 8.97
N ASP A 79 -12.88 2.11 9.14
CA ASP A 79 -12.95 3.05 8.02
C ASP A 79 -11.57 3.33 7.42
N TRP A 80 -11.31 2.82 6.22
CA TRP A 80 -10.02 3.01 5.55
C TRP A 80 -9.75 4.45 5.13
N LYS A 81 -10.78 5.25 4.85
CA LYS A 81 -10.61 6.66 4.45
C LYS A 81 -10.25 7.49 5.68
N ALA A 82 -11.06 7.37 6.73
CA ALA A 82 -10.79 8.08 7.97
C ALA A 82 -9.43 7.68 8.57
N ALA A 83 -9.07 6.39 8.50
CA ALA A 83 -7.78 5.89 8.98
C ALA A 83 -6.59 6.44 8.18
N ALA A 84 -6.73 6.60 6.85
CA ALA A 84 -5.67 7.18 6.02
C ALA A 84 -5.48 8.68 6.30
N GLU A 85 -6.56 9.41 6.59
CA GLU A 85 -6.53 10.84 6.89
C GLU A 85 -6.00 11.11 8.31
N SER A 86 -6.51 10.39 9.30
CA SER A 86 -6.13 10.54 10.71
C SER A 86 -4.78 9.92 11.05
N GLY A 87 -4.34 8.91 10.28
CA GLY A 87 -3.17 8.08 10.61
C GLY A 87 -3.40 7.10 11.76
N ARG A 88 -4.65 6.92 12.20
CA ARG A 88 -5.04 6.04 13.32
C ARG A 88 -6.29 5.23 12.97
N ILE A 89 -6.36 3.99 13.46
CA ILE A 89 -7.58 3.18 13.38
C ILE A 89 -8.43 3.53 14.59
N VAL A 90 -9.46 4.36 14.37
CA VAL A 90 -10.41 4.73 15.42
C VAL A 90 -11.63 3.81 15.31
N PRO A 91 -11.99 3.06 16.38
CA PRO A 91 -13.20 2.25 16.40
C PRO A 91 -14.46 3.10 16.13
N ARG A 92 -15.37 2.59 15.30
CA ARG A 92 -16.61 3.30 14.93
C ARG A 92 -17.65 3.33 16.05
N THR A 93 -17.62 2.34 16.94
CA THR A 93 -18.60 2.14 18.00
C THR A 93 -17.87 1.99 19.33
N LYS A 94 -18.39 2.66 20.37
CA LYS A 94 -18.01 2.37 21.75
C LYS A 94 -18.31 0.90 22.07
N GLY A 95 -17.40 0.24 22.78
CA GLY A 95 -17.47 -1.15 23.22
C GLY A 95 -16.72 -2.14 22.32
N VAL A 96 -16.03 -1.68 21.27
CA VAL A 96 -15.23 -2.56 20.40
C VAL A 96 -13.86 -2.87 21.01
N ASP A 97 -13.29 -1.89 21.72
CA ASP A 97 -12.00 -2.02 22.39
C ASP A 97 -12.08 -1.33 23.75
N GLU A 98 -12.18 -2.15 24.80
CA GLU A 98 -12.31 -1.70 26.18
C GLU A 98 -11.13 -0.81 26.61
N THR A 99 -9.93 -1.07 26.08
CA THR A 99 -8.73 -0.30 26.44
C THR A 99 -8.76 1.09 25.82
N TYR A 100 -9.22 1.21 24.58
CA TYR A 100 -9.41 2.49 23.92
C TYR A 100 -10.57 3.27 24.53
N ASP A 101 -11.68 2.61 24.82
CA ASP A 101 -12.84 3.26 25.42
C ASP A 101 -12.50 3.83 26.81
N ALA A 102 -11.79 3.06 27.64
CA ALA A 102 -11.30 3.52 28.95
C ALA A 102 -10.35 4.72 28.82
N ALA A 103 -9.39 4.67 27.90
CA ALA A 103 -8.47 5.78 27.66
C ALA A 103 -9.18 7.02 27.11
N GLN A 104 -10.23 6.84 26.30
CA GLN A 104 -11.05 7.94 25.79
C GLN A 104 -11.90 8.59 26.90
N GLU A 105 -12.39 7.79 27.85
CA GLU A 105 -13.09 8.28 29.04
C GLU A 105 -12.14 9.06 29.97
N GLU A 106 -10.92 8.56 30.19
CA GLU A 106 -9.87 9.25 30.96
C GLU A 106 -9.58 10.64 30.35
N VAL A 107 -9.39 10.72 29.03
CA VAL A 107 -9.19 12.01 28.34
C VAL A 107 -10.40 12.93 28.51
N ALA A 108 -11.62 12.40 28.36
CA ALA A 108 -12.84 13.19 28.50
C ALA A 108 -13.04 13.72 29.94
N GLU A 109 -12.64 12.94 30.95
CA GLU A 109 -12.67 13.35 32.35
C GLU A 109 -11.71 14.52 32.59
N VAL A 110 -10.45 14.40 32.17
CA VAL A 110 -9.45 15.46 32.35
C VAL A 110 -9.83 16.73 31.57
N GLU A 111 -10.37 16.59 30.35
CA GLU A 111 -10.92 17.74 29.61
C GLU A 111 -12.11 18.40 30.32
N GLY A 112 -12.95 17.59 30.99
CA GLY A 112 -14.02 18.06 31.86
C GLY A 112 -13.49 18.88 33.04
N GLN A 113 -12.44 18.38 33.69
CA GLN A 113 -11.75 19.07 34.78
C GLN A 113 -11.11 20.38 34.30
N LEU A 114 -10.45 20.40 33.14
CA LEU A 114 -9.91 21.62 32.54
C LEU A 114 -11.00 22.67 32.23
N LYS A 115 -12.16 22.25 31.72
CA LYS A 115 -13.30 23.14 31.48
C LYS A 115 -13.88 23.70 32.78
N ALA A 116 -13.96 22.89 33.82
CA ALA A 116 -14.40 23.32 35.15
C ALA A 116 -13.38 24.32 35.75
N PHE A 117 -12.10 24.02 35.66
CA PHE A 117 -10.99 24.86 36.09
C PHE A 117 -11.03 26.23 35.39
N LEU A 118 -11.25 26.27 34.07
CA LEU A 118 -11.37 27.54 33.33
C LEU A 118 -12.51 28.41 33.86
N LYS A 119 -13.68 27.81 34.16
CA LYS A 119 -14.82 28.55 34.72
C LYS A 119 -14.51 29.10 36.11
N GLU A 120 -13.83 28.33 36.94
CA GLU A 120 -13.37 28.77 38.26
C GLU A 120 -12.40 29.94 38.15
N GLN A 121 -11.38 29.84 37.28
CA GLN A 121 -10.41 30.91 37.09
C GLN A 121 -11.04 32.17 36.48
N GLN A 122 -12.02 32.04 35.58
CA GLN A 122 -12.79 33.17 35.06
C GLN A 122 -13.53 33.94 36.17
N GLN A 123 -14.10 33.23 37.15
CA GLN A 123 -14.76 33.83 38.30
C GLN A 123 -13.73 34.48 39.25
N ARG A 124 -12.64 33.78 39.54
CA ARG A 124 -11.59 34.21 40.48
C ARG A 124 -10.85 35.46 39.98
N ALA A 125 -10.52 35.51 38.69
CA ALA A 125 -9.91 36.66 38.03
C ALA A 125 -10.93 37.77 37.64
N LYS A 126 -12.24 37.55 37.88
CA LYS A 126 -13.35 38.44 37.47
C LYS A 126 -13.27 38.82 35.99
N CYS A 127 -12.87 37.87 35.13
CA CYS A 127 -12.60 38.09 33.71
C CYS A 127 -13.22 36.95 32.89
N SER A 128 -14.42 37.19 32.37
CA SER A 128 -15.14 36.22 31.52
C SER A 128 -14.49 35.99 30.16
N SER A 129 -13.61 36.89 29.72
CA SER A 129 -12.87 36.76 28.45
C SER A 129 -11.62 35.88 28.54
N MET A 130 -11.32 35.31 29.71
CA MET A 130 -10.17 34.41 29.88
C MET A 130 -10.38 33.12 29.07
N LYS A 131 -9.35 32.69 28.33
CA LYS A 131 -9.39 31.49 27.46
C LYS A 131 -8.07 30.73 27.54
N PHE A 132 -8.13 29.43 27.29
CA PHE A 132 -6.93 28.64 27.01
C PHE A 132 -6.40 28.96 25.62
N VAL A 133 -5.08 29.09 25.50
CA VAL A 133 -4.36 29.32 24.24
C VAL A 133 -3.08 28.50 24.23
N ASP A 134 -2.77 27.90 23.08
CA ASP A 134 -1.55 27.15 22.87
C ASP A 134 -0.50 28.02 22.16
N LEU A 135 0.76 27.93 22.60
CA LEU A 135 1.90 28.63 22.01
C LEU A 135 3.09 27.70 21.82
N ASN A 136 3.32 27.29 20.57
CA ASN A 136 4.42 26.41 20.20
C ASN A 136 4.43 25.11 21.04
N LYS A 137 5.26 25.07 22.08
CA LYS A 137 5.41 23.94 22.99
C LYS A 137 4.55 24.07 24.25
N ASP A 138 4.08 25.28 24.55
CA ASP A 138 3.36 25.59 25.78
C ASP A 138 1.86 25.54 25.49
N ILE A 139 1.26 24.41 25.80
CA ILE A 139 -0.18 24.16 25.63
C ILE A 139 -0.97 24.61 26.86
N TYR A 140 -2.23 24.96 26.68
CA TYR A 140 -3.18 25.36 27.73
C TYR A 140 -2.71 26.53 28.62
N LEU A 141 -2.28 27.65 28.02
CA LEU A 141 -1.99 28.88 28.78
C LEU A 141 -3.27 29.68 29.07
N LEU A 142 -3.39 30.24 30.27
CA LEU A 142 -4.49 31.16 30.61
C LEU A 142 -4.22 32.53 30.00
N GLN A 143 -4.93 32.85 28.92
CA GLN A 143 -4.83 34.15 28.26
C GLN A 143 -5.93 35.10 28.74
N LEU A 144 -5.53 36.31 29.11
CA LEU A 144 -6.44 37.39 29.47
C LEU A 144 -5.99 38.74 28.90
N PRO A 145 -6.90 39.72 28.73
CA PRO A 145 -6.56 41.07 28.29
C PRO A 145 -5.57 41.74 29.26
N ALA A 146 -4.65 42.56 28.73
CA ALA A 146 -3.66 43.26 29.55
C ALA A 146 -4.30 44.17 30.63
N SER A 147 -5.49 44.72 30.35
CA SER A 147 -6.28 45.52 31.30
C SER A 147 -6.82 44.72 32.49
N ALA A 148 -6.98 43.40 32.35
CA ALA A 148 -7.44 42.51 33.41
C ALA A 148 -6.28 41.88 34.22
N ALA A 149 -5.04 42.01 33.74
CA ALA A 149 -3.87 41.35 34.34
C ALA A 149 -3.54 41.81 35.76
N GLN A 150 -3.92 43.04 36.15
CA GLN A 150 -3.73 43.54 37.51
C GLN A 150 -4.73 42.96 38.53
N LYS A 151 -5.80 42.31 38.07
CA LYS A 151 -6.86 41.75 38.94
C LYS A 151 -6.64 40.27 39.26
N VAL A 152 -5.59 39.68 38.72
CA VAL A 152 -5.26 38.27 38.88
C VAL A 152 -4.57 38.08 40.24
N PRO A 153 -4.93 37.04 41.03
CA PRO A 153 -4.29 36.78 42.32
C PRO A 153 -2.81 36.37 42.16
N GLY A 154 -2.04 36.44 43.25
CA GLY A 154 -0.57 36.32 43.22
C GLY A 154 0.00 34.92 42.99
N ASP A 155 -0.86 33.90 42.92
CA ASP A 155 -0.52 32.50 42.61
C ASP A 155 -0.38 32.22 41.11
N TYR A 156 -0.58 33.24 40.26
CA TYR A 156 -0.43 33.13 38.82
C TYR A 156 0.98 33.48 38.37
N GLU A 157 1.64 32.53 37.73
CA GLU A 157 2.96 32.71 37.15
C GLU A 157 2.85 33.27 35.73
N LYS A 158 3.43 34.44 35.49
CA LYS A 158 3.36 35.10 34.18
C LYS A 158 4.29 34.40 33.19
N HIS A 159 3.71 33.85 32.13
CA HIS A 159 4.45 33.11 31.11
C HIS A 159 4.88 34.00 29.93
N SER A 160 3.97 34.81 29.38
CA SER A 160 4.29 35.74 28.29
C SER A 160 3.35 36.93 28.27
N MET A 161 3.75 38.01 27.58
CA MET A 161 2.94 39.22 27.45
C MET A 161 3.13 39.86 26.08
N THR A 162 2.05 40.38 25.53
CA THR A 162 1.99 41.27 24.37
C THR A 162 1.31 42.58 24.77
N LYS A 163 1.13 43.52 23.84
CA LYS A 163 0.42 44.79 24.14
C LYS A 163 -1.05 44.55 24.54
N ASP A 164 -1.69 43.54 23.95
CA ASP A 164 -3.13 43.33 24.12
C ASP A 164 -3.48 42.24 25.15
N VAL A 165 -2.63 41.22 25.29
CA VAL A 165 -2.89 40.06 26.15
C VAL A 165 -1.69 39.65 26.99
N VAL A 166 -1.98 39.15 28.19
CA VAL A 166 -1.03 38.53 29.12
C VAL A 166 -1.42 37.07 29.30
N ARG A 167 -0.42 36.19 29.38
CA ARG A 167 -0.60 34.74 29.54
C ARG A 167 0.02 34.28 30.84
N PHE A 168 -0.69 33.42 31.55
CA PHE A 168 -0.29 32.89 32.83
C PHE A 168 -0.41 31.36 32.87
N THR A 169 0.32 30.79 33.82
CA THR A 169 0.25 29.40 34.27
C THR A 169 -0.01 29.41 35.78
N THR A 170 -0.63 28.36 36.31
CA THR A 170 -0.75 28.10 37.74
C THR A 170 -0.26 26.68 38.05
N PRO A 171 0.21 26.39 39.28
CA PRO A 171 0.64 25.03 39.67
C PRO A 171 -0.44 23.97 39.37
N ASP A 172 -1.69 24.23 39.79
CA ASP A 172 -2.83 23.34 39.54
C ASP A 172 -3.09 23.09 38.04
N LEU A 173 -2.79 24.09 37.20
CA LEU A 173 -2.96 23.96 35.75
C LEU A 173 -1.85 23.11 35.15
N GLU A 174 -0.62 23.21 35.66
CA GLU A 174 0.46 22.30 35.23
C GLU A 174 0.17 20.85 35.63
N GLU A 175 -0.41 20.60 36.81
CA GLU A 175 -0.86 19.25 37.20
C GLU A 175 -1.94 18.72 36.24
N LEU A 176 -2.95 19.54 35.90
CA LEU A 176 -3.97 19.16 34.92
C LEU A 176 -3.39 18.92 33.51
N LYS A 177 -2.41 19.72 33.09
CA LYS A 177 -1.70 19.50 31.81
C LYS A 177 -0.94 18.18 31.80
N GLN A 178 -0.26 17.84 32.90
CA GLN A 178 0.46 16.57 33.04
C GLN A 178 -0.52 15.40 33.02
N SER A 179 -1.64 15.50 33.73
CA SER A 179 -2.70 14.50 33.70
C SER A 179 -3.28 14.33 32.29
N LEU A 180 -3.53 15.43 31.57
CA LEU A 180 -4.02 15.37 30.19
C LEU A 180 -2.99 14.72 29.26
N ALA A 181 -1.71 15.06 29.41
CA ALA A 181 -0.64 14.47 28.61
C ALA A 181 -0.55 12.95 28.85
N ALA A 182 -0.64 12.49 30.10
CA ALA A 182 -0.67 11.08 30.45
C ALA A 182 -1.89 10.36 29.85
N ALA A 183 -3.09 10.94 29.98
CA ALA A 183 -4.31 10.39 29.40
C ALA A 183 -4.22 10.31 27.86
N GLN A 184 -3.64 11.33 27.21
CA GLN A 184 -3.39 11.33 25.77
C GLN A 184 -2.38 10.25 25.36
N GLU A 185 -1.33 10.03 26.14
CA GLU A 185 -0.34 8.96 25.92
C GLU A 185 -0.99 7.58 26.05
N HIS A 186 -1.83 7.35 27.07
CA HIS A 186 -2.62 6.13 27.21
C HIS A 186 -3.53 5.89 25.99
N ARG A 187 -4.22 6.93 25.50
CA ARG A 187 -5.06 6.84 24.30
C ARG A 187 -4.24 6.47 23.06
N GLU A 188 -3.07 7.08 22.87
CA GLU A 188 -2.18 6.74 21.75
C GLU A 188 -1.65 5.30 21.85
N ALA A 189 -1.29 4.84 23.06
CA ALA A 189 -0.88 3.46 23.29
C ALA A 189 -1.99 2.45 22.96
N ALA A 190 -3.23 2.75 23.33
CA ALA A 190 -4.40 1.93 22.97
C ALA A 190 -4.61 1.88 21.45
N LEU A 191 -4.52 3.02 20.76
CA LEU A 191 -4.61 3.07 19.29
C LEU A 191 -3.48 2.29 18.59
N GLU A 192 -2.26 2.33 19.14
CA GLU A 192 -1.15 1.50 18.63
C GLU A 192 -1.43 0.01 18.85
N GLY A 193 -2.03 -0.35 19.99
CA GLY A 193 -2.50 -1.70 20.29
C GLY A 193 -3.50 -2.21 19.25
N ILE A 194 -4.49 -1.39 18.89
CA ILE A 194 -5.46 -1.71 17.83
C ILE A 194 -4.76 -1.97 16.49
N LEU A 195 -3.84 -1.07 16.09
CA LEU A 195 -3.09 -1.25 14.85
C LEU A 195 -2.25 -2.55 14.86
N LYS A 196 -1.58 -2.84 15.97
CA LYS A 196 -0.81 -4.09 16.16
C LYS A 196 -1.72 -5.31 16.03
N GLY A 197 -2.92 -5.27 16.60
CA GLY A 197 -3.92 -6.34 16.46
C GLY A 197 -4.34 -6.56 15.01
N GLN A 198 -4.64 -5.48 14.28
CA GLN A 198 -5.00 -5.55 12.86
C GLN A 198 -3.84 -6.08 11.99
N LEU A 199 -2.61 -5.66 12.27
CA LEU A 199 -1.41 -6.19 11.59
C LEU A 199 -1.20 -7.67 11.90
N ALA A 200 -1.36 -8.11 13.15
CA ALA A 200 -1.25 -9.52 13.52
C ALA A 200 -2.31 -10.37 12.82
N GLN A 201 -3.55 -9.89 12.76
CA GLN A 201 -4.64 -10.54 12.02
C GLN A 201 -4.32 -10.62 10.52
N PHE A 202 -3.78 -9.55 9.92
CA PHE A 202 -3.35 -9.55 8.53
C PHE A 202 -2.24 -10.58 8.29
N CYS A 203 -1.20 -10.58 9.13
CA CYS A 203 -0.09 -11.54 9.04
C CYS A 203 -0.53 -12.99 9.25
N SER A 204 -1.56 -13.26 10.05
CA SER A 204 -2.09 -14.62 10.24
C SER A 204 -2.62 -15.26 8.95
N GLN A 205 -2.97 -14.44 7.96
CA GLN A 205 -3.48 -14.87 6.65
C GLN A 205 -2.39 -14.87 5.56
N TRP A 206 -1.11 -14.87 5.95
CA TRP A 206 0.04 -14.77 5.05
C TRP A 206 -0.02 -15.71 3.83
N GLU A 207 -0.35 -16.99 4.02
CA GLU A 207 -0.37 -17.98 2.92
C GLU A 207 -1.42 -17.61 1.85
N LEU A 208 -2.55 -17.03 2.28
CA LEU A 208 -3.60 -16.54 1.40
C LEU A 208 -3.10 -15.36 0.55
N TRP A 209 -2.42 -14.40 1.19
CA TRP A 209 -1.88 -13.21 0.51
C TRP A 209 -0.77 -13.57 -0.47
N LYS A 210 0.16 -14.42 -0.05
CA LYS A 210 1.27 -14.88 -0.88
C LYS A 210 0.76 -15.55 -2.16
N ALA A 211 -0.24 -16.40 -2.02
CA ALA A 211 -0.86 -17.07 -3.15
C ALA A 211 -1.55 -16.13 -4.12
N ALA A 212 -2.27 -15.13 -3.62
CA ALA A 212 -2.88 -14.10 -4.44
C ALA A 212 -1.83 -13.34 -5.25
N VAL A 213 -0.70 -12.99 -4.62
CA VAL A 213 0.42 -12.33 -5.29
C VAL A 213 1.02 -13.24 -6.38
N HIS A 214 1.25 -14.52 -6.09
CA HIS A 214 1.73 -15.48 -7.09
C HIS A 214 0.76 -15.64 -8.27
N ALA A 215 -0.55 -15.72 -8.01
CA ALA A 215 -1.55 -15.83 -9.04
C ALA A 215 -1.62 -14.56 -9.91
N ALA A 216 -1.56 -13.38 -9.28
CA ALA A 216 -1.50 -12.10 -9.97
C ALA A 216 -0.25 -11.98 -10.85
N ALA A 217 0.92 -12.38 -10.34
CA ALA A 217 2.17 -12.37 -11.11
C ALA A 217 2.12 -13.32 -12.31
N GLU A 218 1.55 -14.51 -12.15
CA GLU A 218 1.40 -15.44 -13.27
C GLU A 218 0.42 -14.91 -14.33
N LEU A 219 -0.68 -14.29 -13.89
CA LEU A 219 -1.63 -13.66 -14.78
C LEU A 219 -1.00 -12.49 -15.55
N ASP A 220 -0.19 -11.67 -14.89
CA ASP A 220 0.54 -10.55 -15.50
C ASP A 220 1.50 -11.01 -16.62
N VAL A 221 2.23 -12.10 -16.38
CA VAL A 221 3.09 -12.72 -17.41
C VAL A 221 2.26 -13.26 -18.58
N LEU A 222 1.15 -13.96 -18.30
CA LEU A 222 0.29 -14.48 -19.36
C LEU A 222 -0.35 -13.36 -20.18
N ALA A 223 -0.78 -12.27 -19.54
CA ALA A 223 -1.31 -11.08 -20.20
C ALA A 223 -0.24 -10.40 -21.06
N SER A 224 1.00 -10.30 -20.56
CA SER A 224 2.13 -9.75 -21.30
C SER A 224 2.46 -10.58 -22.54
N LEU A 225 2.43 -11.91 -22.44
CA LEU A 225 2.63 -12.81 -23.58
C LEU A 225 1.47 -12.73 -24.59
N ALA A 226 0.23 -12.56 -24.11
CA ALA A 226 -0.92 -12.36 -24.97
C ALA A 226 -0.84 -11.02 -25.74
N ALA A 227 -0.47 -9.93 -25.05
CA ALA A 227 -0.24 -8.63 -25.68
C ALA A 227 0.91 -8.67 -26.70
N ALA A 228 1.97 -9.42 -26.40
CA ALA A 228 3.07 -9.67 -27.35
C ALA A 228 2.58 -10.37 -28.63
N ALA A 229 1.68 -11.34 -28.48
CA ALA A 229 1.08 -12.04 -29.61
C ALA A 229 0.07 -11.19 -30.41
N ASP A 230 -0.67 -10.28 -29.77
CA ASP A 230 -1.78 -9.56 -30.42
C ASP A 230 -1.35 -8.34 -31.26
N GLY A 231 -0.11 -7.87 -31.13
CA GLY A 231 0.38 -6.77 -31.98
C GLY A 231 1.51 -5.92 -31.42
N TYR A 232 2.07 -6.26 -30.25
CA TYR A 232 3.27 -5.57 -29.77
C TYR A 232 4.52 -5.88 -30.61
N CYS A 233 4.55 -7.04 -31.29
CA CYS A 233 5.60 -7.41 -32.22
C CYS A 233 5.22 -7.07 -33.67
N ASP A 234 6.13 -6.42 -34.39
CA ASP A 234 5.93 -6.11 -35.81
C ASP A 234 5.97 -7.36 -36.69
N GLY A 235 4.83 -7.67 -37.31
CA GLY A 235 4.71 -8.72 -38.34
C GLY A 235 3.84 -9.90 -37.93
N PRO A 236 3.82 -10.97 -38.75
CA PRO A 236 2.96 -12.11 -38.49
C PRO A 236 3.44 -12.91 -37.28
N VAL A 237 2.50 -13.29 -36.42
CA VAL A 237 2.71 -14.20 -35.28
C VAL A 237 2.10 -15.56 -35.55
N CYS A 238 2.61 -16.60 -34.88
CA CYS A 238 2.00 -17.92 -34.91
C CYS A 238 2.12 -18.64 -33.56
N THR A 239 1.20 -19.55 -33.27
CA THR A 239 1.33 -20.47 -32.13
C THR A 239 2.29 -21.61 -32.53
N PRO A 240 3.42 -21.80 -31.82
CA PRO A 240 4.38 -22.83 -32.18
C PRO A 240 3.79 -24.23 -31.96
N GLN A 241 3.99 -25.11 -32.92
CA GLN A 241 3.67 -26.53 -32.78
C GLN A 241 4.86 -27.23 -32.12
N ILE A 242 4.67 -27.64 -30.86
CA ILE A 242 5.71 -28.32 -30.08
C ILE A 242 5.35 -29.80 -29.99
N GLY A 243 6.28 -30.65 -30.42
CA GLY A 243 6.10 -32.10 -30.44
C GLY A 243 5.95 -32.64 -31.86
N GLY A 244 5.75 -33.96 -31.95
CA GLY A 244 5.88 -34.70 -33.19
C GLY A 244 7.32 -35.08 -33.49
N LYS A 245 7.51 -36.21 -34.17
CA LYS A 245 8.81 -36.60 -34.71
C LYS A 245 8.81 -36.27 -36.20
N GLY A 246 9.93 -35.72 -36.69
CA GLY A 246 10.14 -35.56 -38.12
C GLY A 246 10.29 -36.92 -38.81
N ALA A 247 10.55 -36.91 -40.11
CA ALA A 247 10.79 -38.11 -40.89
C ALA A 247 11.76 -39.08 -40.19
N GLY A 248 11.38 -40.35 -40.08
CA GLY A 248 12.19 -41.38 -39.42
C GLY A 248 12.31 -41.23 -37.90
N GLY A 249 11.43 -40.47 -37.24
CA GLY A 249 11.41 -40.38 -35.79
C GLY A 249 12.35 -39.33 -35.19
N GLN A 250 12.92 -38.45 -36.03
CA GLN A 250 14.03 -37.58 -35.66
C GLN A 250 13.59 -36.17 -35.21
N PRO A 251 14.37 -35.49 -34.35
CA PRO A 251 14.10 -34.08 -34.00
C PRO A 251 14.35 -33.17 -35.19
N TYR A 252 13.50 -32.16 -35.36
CA TYR A 252 13.55 -31.19 -36.46
C TYR A 252 13.13 -29.79 -35.98
N LEU A 253 13.50 -28.76 -36.73
CA LEU A 253 13.04 -27.39 -36.56
C LEU A 253 12.60 -26.84 -37.92
N ARG A 254 11.37 -26.32 -37.97
CA ARG A 254 10.83 -25.65 -39.16
C ARG A 254 10.21 -24.32 -38.76
N ALA A 255 10.81 -23.25 -39.23
CA ALA A 255 10.29 -21.90 -39.10
C ALA A 255 10.22 -21.24 -40.48
N LYS A 256 9.07 -20.67 -40.82
CA LYS A 256 8.87 -19.92 -42.06
C LYS A 256 8.65 -18.46 -41.73
N GLY A 257 9.29 -17.57 -42.48
CA GLY A 257 9.20 -16.14 -42.29
C GLY A 257 9.67 -15.68 -40.91
N LEU A 258 10.66 -16.36 -40.32
CA LEU A 258 11.16 -16.08 -38.98
C LEU A 258 11.83 -14.70 -38.95
N ARG A 259 11.47 -13.91 -37.94
CA ARG A 259 12.04 -12.59 -37.68
C ARG A 259 12.81 -12.64 -36.37
N HIS A 260 13.86 -11.84 -36.28
CA HIS A 260 14.58 -11.68 -35.03
C HIS A 260 13.67 -10.94 -34.02
N PRO A 261 13.35 -11.51 -32.84
CA PRO A 261 12.35 -10.93 -31.91
C PRO A 261 12.66 -9.51 -31.44
N CYS A 262 13.95 -9.17 -31.32
CA CYS A 262 14.40 -7.82 -30.94
C CYS A 262 14.85 -6.97 -32.13
N ALA A 263 14.52 -7.35 -33.38
CA ALA A 263 14.82 -6.50 -34.52
C ALA A 263 14.07 -5.16 -34.35
N PRO A 264 14.72 -4.01 -34.57
CA PRO A 264 14.05 -2.74 -34.42
C PRO A 264 12.90 -2.61 -35.43
N ALA A 265 11.75 -2.17 -34.94
CA ALA A 265 10.67 -1.63 -35.77
C ALA A 265 11.26 -0.52 -36.64
N GLY A 266 11.28 -0.70 -37.97
CA GLY A 266 11.71 0.34 -38.90
C GLY A 266 13.22 0.57 -39.06
N VAL A 267 14.07 -0.46 -39.08
CA VAL A 267 15.46 -0.29 -39.57
C VAL A 267 15.45 0.06 -41.07
N GLY A 268 15.49 1.36 -41.36
CA GLY A 268 15.56 1.93 -42.71
C GLY A 268 14.28 1.79 -43.54
N ASN A 269 14.28 2.37 -44.75
CA ASN A 269 13.17 2.37 -45.72
C ASN A 269 12.68 0.96 -46.19
N GLY A 270 13.19 -0.15 -45.63
CA GLY A 270 12.93 -1.52 -46.10
C GLY A 270 12.55 -2.57 -45.04
N GLY A 271 12.65 -2.28 -43.73
CA GLY A 271 12.28 -3.24 -42.67
C GLY A 271 13.20 -4.48 -42.56
N PHE A 272 12.98 -5.30 -41.52
CA PHE A 272 13.72 -6.56 -41.33
C PHE A 272 13.22 -7.63 -42.33
N VAL A 273 14.14 -8.25 -43.07
CA VAL A 273 13.81 -9.33 -44.02
C VAL A 273 13.66 -10.66 -43.27
N PRO A 274 12.47 -11.29 -43.27
CA PRO A 274 12.25 -12.55 -42.59
C PRO A 274 12.98 -13.71 -43.29
N ASN A 275 13.43 -14.71 -42.53
CA ASN A 275 14.18 -15.86 -43.04
C ASN A 275 13.44 -17.17 -42.76
N ASP A 276 13.51 -18.11 -43.70
CA ASP A 276 13.08 -19.49 -43.45
C ASP A 276 14.26 -20.27 -42.83
N THR A 277 13.98 -20.98 -41.74
CA THR A 277 14.93 -21.87 -41.07
C THR A 277 14.40 -23.29 -41.10
N LEU A 278 15.13 -24.18 -41.75
CA LEU A 278 14.85 -25.61 -41.79
C LEU A 278 16.07 -26.38 -41.29
N LEU A 279 15.92 -27.03 -40.14
CA LEU A 279 16.90 -27.98 -39.62
C LEU A 279 16.25 -29.36 -39.59
N ARG A 280 16.73 -30.21 -40.51
CA ARG A 280 16.23 -31.55 -40.78
C ARG A 280 14.82 -31.61 -41.37
N ASP A 281 14.69 -32.26 -42.52
CA ASP A 281 13.41 -32.59 -43.19
C ASP A 281 13.59 -33.83 -44.08
N GLU A 282 12.52 -34.32 -44.71
CA GLU A 282 12.58 -35.46 -45.66
C GLU A 282 13.60 -35.24 -46.78
N ALA A 283 13.67 -34.01 -47.32
CA ALA A 283 14.60 -33.64 -48.37
C ALA A 283 16.03 -33.35 -47.88
N SER A 284 16.22 -33.13 -46.57
CA SER A 284 17.52 -32.78 -45.99
C SER A 284 17.64 -33.40 -44.60
N PRO A 285 18.06 -34.67 -44.48
CA PRO A 285 18.05 -35.40 -43.20
C PRO A 285 19.16 -34.97 -42.23
N ALA A 286 20.09 -34.11 -42.67
CA ALA A 286 21.27 -33.72 -41.91
C ALA A 286 20.90 -32.97 -40.61
N PRO A 287 21.55 -33.29 -39.46
CA PRO A 287 21.35 -32.59 -38.18
C PRO A 287 22.02 -31.21 -38.09
N PHE A 288 22.76 -30.79 -39.12
CA PHE A 288 23.60 -29.60 -39.07
C PHE A 288 23.40 -28.73 -40.30
N LEU A 289 23.66 -27.43 -40.14
CA LEU A 289 23.55 -26.42 -41.19
C LEU A 289 24.93 -25.79 -41.42
N LEU A 290 25.45 -25.89 -42.64
CA LEU A 290 26.68 -25.20 -43.04
C LEU A 290 26.32 -23.85 -43.68
N LEU A 291 26.50 -22.76 -42.93
CA LEU A 291 26.21 -21.40 -43.38
C LEU A 291 27.46 -20.74 -43.95
N THR A 292 27.42 -20.38 -45.23
CA THR A 292 28.48 -19.62 -45.92
C THR A 292 27.94 -18.28 -46.42
N GLY A 293 28.83 -17.32 -46.70
CA GLY A 293 28.45 -16.02 -47.26
C GLY A 293 29.36 -14.87 -46.83
N PRO A 294 29.22 -13.68 -47.42
CA PRO A 294 30.07 -12.52 -47.17
C PRO A 294 29.90 -11.96 -45.75
N ASN A 295 30.90 -11.22 -45.26
CA ASN A 295 30.78 -10.47 -44.01
C ASN A 295 29.63 -9.44 -44.11
N MET A 296 28.95 -9.19 -42.99
CA MET A 296 27.73 -8.36 -42.91
C MET A 296 26.49 -8.91 -43.68
N GLY A 297 26.57 -10.10 -44.29
CA GLY A 297 25.42 -10.76 -44.95
C GLY A 297 24.38 -11.37 -44.00
N GLY A 298 24.29 -10.91 -42.74
CA GLY A 298 23.28 -11.39 -41.80
C GLY A 298 23.49 -12.79 -41.20
N LYS A 299 24.58 -13.50 -41.53
CA LYS A 299 24.87 -14.86 -41.00
C LYS A 299 24.76 -14.96 -39.47
N SER A 300 25.37 -14.02 -38.75
CA SER A 300 25.32 -13.98 -37.29
C SER A 300 23.95 -13.58 -36.75
N THR A 301 23.14 -12.86 -37.53
CA THR A 301 21.76 -12.50 -37.18
C THR A 301 20.85 -13.71 -37.33
N LEU A 302 21.00 -14.48 -38.43
CA LEU A 302 20.28 -15.73 -38.68
C LEU A 302 20.51 -16.78 -37.58
N LEU A 303 21.72 -16.85 -37.03
CA LEU A 303 22.05 -17.77 -35.93
C LEU A 303 21.56 -17.31 -34.56
N ARG A 304 21.28 -16.00 -34.38
CA ARG A 304 20.84 -15.43 -33.10
C ARG A 304 19.32 -15.36 -32.95
N GLN A 305 18.59 -15.22 -34.06
CA GLN A 305 17.12 -15.29 -34.08
C GLN A 305 16.63 -16.68 -33.67
#